data_AF-A0AAV5NQZ8-F1
#
_entry.id   AF-A0AAV5NQZ8-F1
#
_cell.length_a   1.000
_cell.length_b   1.000
_cell.length_c   1.000
_cell.angle_alpha   90.00
_cell.angle_beta   90.00
_cell.angle_gamma   90.00
#
_symmetry.space_group_name_H-M   'P 1'
#
loop_
_entity.id
_entity.type
_entity.pdbx_description
1 polymer ?
#
loop_
_entity_poly.entity_id
_entity_poly.type
_entity_poly.pdbx_seq_one_letter_code
_entity_poly.pdbx_strand_id
1 'polypeptide(L)'
;MHYKTEKSKTRPDKAPEEFTIYAVGDEEYIYCPIRSRVYKVNNKPEEKVRQWWLYRLVEVYGYTFNQIDVEVKVKVGAAEAKKAADIVVYTDSKKSTARVFIEVKRPKRNDGIEQLKVYMNATGCRIGLWSNGEPPHVYLLRIEPKEDQEEATWRELRNIPKKSESLTDVDSPITRKELEPVKDFLSIIKECENYIKAHEGVDAFDEIFKLIFAKLFDERANLKNDNSSAQFRVGILEAPEDAKTRIISLFKNASKRWSGVFLEGETLNLGDETLAFCVSALQKVYLLKSDADVLGAAFEIMINPGMKGDKGQYFTPRHVVDMCVEILNPKDGETIFDPSCGSGGFLVSAMSHVYRTIEKERDDENEIIENKKDYAIECVYGMDYDPLIAKVAKAYMLIWGDGRSNIAVCDGLNNVN
;
A
#
# COMPACT_ATOMS: atom_id res chain seq x y z
N MET A 1 -8.64 -5.72 16.24
CA MET A 1 -8.65 -5.28 17.65
C MET A 1 -7.82 -6.26 18.49
N HIS A 2 -6.68 -5.83 19.05
CA HIS A 2 -5.90 -6.64 20.02
C HIS A 2 -6.13 -6.11 21.43
N TYR A 3 -6.31 -7.01 22.40
CA TYR A 3 -6.62 -6.68 23.79
C TYR A 3 -6.26 -7.83 24.72
N LYS A 4 -6.04 -7.52 26.00
CA LYS A 4 -5.81 -8.51 27.05
C LYS A 4 -7.14 -8.96 27.66
N THR A 5 -7.23 -10.22 28.06
CA THR A 5 -8.34 -10.74 28.86
C THR A 5 -7.81 -11.24 30.20
N GLU A 6 -8.35 -10.74 31.30
CA GLU A 6 -7.95 -11.10 32.66
C GLU A 6 -9.10 -11.74 33.41
N LYS A 7 -8.88 -12.90 34.05
CA LYS A 7 -9.87 -13.54 34.91
C LYS A 7 -9.76 -12.98 36.33
N SER A 8 -10.83 -12.36 36.82
CA SER A 8 -10.86 -11.74 38.15
C SER A 8 -12.05 -12.22 38.97
N LYS A 9 -11.91 -12.20 40.31
CA LYS A 9 -13.02 -12.42 41.25
C LYS A 9 -13.87 -11.16 41.46
N THR A 10 -13.36 -9.99 41.10
CA THR A 10 -14.00 -8.68 41.32
C THR A 10 -13.93 -7.82 40.07
N ARG A 11 -14.88 -6.90 39.93
CA ARG A 11 -14.87 -5.88 38.87
C ARG A 11 -13.63 -4.97 39.02
N PRO A 12 -13.06 -4.43 37.93
CA PRO A 12 -11.97 -3.46 38.02
C PRO A 12 -12.44 -2.19 38.73
N ASP A 13 -11.62 -1.65 39.63
CA ASP A 13 -11.88 -0.44 40.41
C ASP A 13 -11.14 0.81 39.89
N LYS A 14 -10.11 0.60 39.08
CA LYS A 14 -9.30 1.62 38.41
C LYS A 14 -9.08 1.28 36.93
N ALA A 15 -8.60 2.27 36.17
CA ALA A 15 -8.13 2.04 34.80
C ALA A 15 -6.87 1.14 34.83
N PRO A 16 -6.81 0.05 34.04
CA PRO A 16 -5.55 -0.65 33.78
C PRO A 16 -4.59 0.24 32.98
N GLU A 17 -3.31 -0.14 32.96
CA GLU A 17 -2.26 0.50 32.14
C GLU A 17 -2.43 0.20 30.64
N GLU A 18 -2.86 -1.02 30.31
CA GLU A 18 -3.15 -1.50 28.95
C GLU A 18 -4.63 -1.88 28.80
N PHE A 19 -5.17 -1.79 27.58
CA PHE A 19 -6.58 -2.15 27.33
C PHE A 19 -6.90 -3.63 27.68
N THR A 20 -7.64 -3.80 28.78
CA THR A 20 -7.93 -5.10 29.39
C THR A 20 -9.44 -5.31 29.58
N ILE A 21 -9.93 -6.49 29.16
CA ILE A 21 -11.28 -6.98 29.45
C ILE A 21 -11.22 -7.93 30.65
N TYR A 22 -11.97 -7.62 31.70
CA TYR A 22 -12.02 -8.42 32.92
C TYR A 22 -13.20 -9.40 32.86
N ALA A 23 -12.91 -10.69 32.85
CA ALA A 23 -13.90 -11.76 32.98
C ALA A 23 -14.15 -12.04 34.47
N VAL A 24 -15.38 -11.78 34.93
CA VAL A 24 -15.83 -11.99 36.31
C VAL A 24 -17.03 -12.93 36.27
N GLY A 25 -16.77 -14.23 36.46
CA GLY A 25 -17.72 -15.28 36.08
C GLY A 25 -17.95 -15.29 34.57
N ASP A 26 -19.21 -15.36 34.15
CA ASP A 26 -19.61 -15.32 32.73
C ASP A 26 -19.77 -13.88 32.18
N GLU A 27 -19.49 -12.87 33.00
CA GLU A 27 -19.66 -11.46 32.65
C GLU A 27 -18.33 -10.79 32.30
N GLU A 28 -18.32 -10.02 31.21
CA GLU A 28 -17.17 -9.24 30.77
C GLU A 28 -17.30 -7.77 31.17
N TYR A 29 -16.23 -7.22 31.74
CA TYR A 29 -16.17 -5.86 32.26
C TYR A 29 -14.99 -5.05 31.70
N ILE A 30 -15.22 -3.77 31.44
CA ILE A 30 -14.16 -2.80 31.05
C ILE A 30 -14.29 -1.57 31.94
N TYR A 31 -13.16 -1.05 32.43
CA TYR A 31 -13.11 0.26 33.09
C TYR A 31 -12.94 1.35 32.05
N CYS A 32 -13.81 2.37 32.04
CA CYS A 32 -13.67 3.52 31.16
C CYS A 32 -12.89 4.65 31.87
N PRO A 33 -11.67 4.99 31.42
CA PRO A 33 -10.85 6.03 32.07
C PRO A 33 -11.50 7.42 32.01
N ILE A 34 -12.11 7.79 30.87
CA ILE A 34 -12.73 9.11 30.67
C ILE A 34 -13.94 9.32 31.59
N ARG A 35 -14.73 8.28 31.84
CA ARG A 35 -15.98 8.34 32.63
C ARG A 35 -15.83 7.84 34.05
N SER A 36 -14.63 7.40 34.44
CA SER A 36 -14.31 6.80 35.75
C SER A 36 -15.36 5.80 36.23
N ARG A 37 -15.79 4.88 35.34
CA ARG A 37 -16.83 3.89 35.64
C ARG A 37 -16.65 2.59 34.87
N VAL A 38 -17.12 1.51 35.47
CA VAL A 38 -17.10 0.16 34.90
C VAL A 38 -18.32 -0.09 34.02
N TYR A 39 -18.10 -0.77 32.90
CA TYR A 39 -19.13 -1.20 31.96
C TYR A 39 -19.17 -2.72 31.85
N LYS A 40 -20.35 -3.33 31.94
CA LYS A 40 -20.59 -4.71 31.45
C LYS A 40 -20.71 -4.67 29.92
N VAL A 41 -19.93 -5.49 29.22
CA VAL A 41 -19.72 -5.37 27.76
C VAL A 41 -20.04 -6.61 26.92
N ASN A 42 -20.52 -7.72 27.51
CA ASN A 42 -20.88 -8.95 26.79
C ASN A 42 -21.67 -8.68 25.49
N ASN A 43 -22.70 -7.83 25.57
CA ASN A 43 -23.60 -7.47 24.47
C ASN A 43 -23.37 -6.04 23.94
N LYS A 44 -22.18 -5.45 24.15
CA LYS A 44 -21.84 -4.08 23.72
C LYS A 44 -20.57 -4.06 22.87
N PRO A 45 -20.58 -4.66 21.67
CA PRO A 45 -19.39 -4.75 20.81
C PRO A 45 -18.86 -3.37 20.38
N GLU A 46 -19.73 -2.41 20.13
CA GLU A 46 -19.34 -1.02 19.78
C GLU A 46 -18.62 -0.31 20.94
N GLU A 47 -19.03 -0.58 22.19
CA GLU A 47 -18.34 -0.07 23.39
C GLU A 47 -16.96 -0.72 23.54
N LYS A 48 -16.78 -2.01 23.21
CA LYS A 48 -15.44 -2.64 23.18
C LYS A 48 -14.51 -1.92 22.19
N VAL A 49 -14.99 -1.62 20.99
CA VAL A 49 -14.23 -0.86 19.96
C VAL A 49 -13.93 0.57 20.43
N ARG A 50 -14.91 1.25 21.04
CA ARG A 50 -14.72 2.60 21.59
C ARG A 50 -13.62 2.62 22.65
N GLN A 51 -13.69 1.74 23.64
CA GLN A 51 -12.72 1.67 24.73
C GLN A 51 -11.32 1.29 24.20
N TRP A 52 -11.23 0.34 23.27
CA TRP A 52 -9.95 0.02 22.60
C TRP A 52 -9.29 1.24 21.96
N TRP A 53 -10.05 2.09 21.28
CA TRP A 53 -9.53 3.33 20.71
C TRP A 53 -9.07 4.35 21.75
N LEU A 54 -9.78 4.50 22.88
CA LEU A 54 -9.35 5.39 23.97
C LEU A 54 -7.96 5.03 24.49
N TYR A 55 -7.70 3.73 24.66
CA TYR A 55 -6.39 3.23 25.08
C TYR A 55 -5.33 3.39 23.99
N ARG A 56 -5.62 3.02 22.73
CA ARG A 56 -4.67 3.22 21.62
C ARG A 56 -4.27 4.68 21.43
N LEU A 57 -5.19 5.64 21.61
CA LEU A 57 -4.87 7.07 21.55
C LEU A 57 -3.80 7.49 22.57
N VAL A 58 -3.78 6.86 23.74
CA VAL A 58 -2.76 7.10 24.76
C VAL A 58 -1.49 6.30 24.45
N GLU A 59 -1.61 4.98 24.31
CA GLU A 59 -0.48 4.04 24.14
C GLU A 59 0.31 4.26 22.84
N VAL A 60 -0.38 4.47 21.71
CA VAL A 60 0.23 4.49 20.36
C VAL A 60 0.40 5.92 19.84
N TYR A 61 -0.55 6.81 20.15
CA TYR A 61 -0.55 8.19 19.64
C TYR A 61 -0.07 9.23 20.68
N GLY A 62 0.22 8.81 21.92
CA GLY A 62 0.80 9.67 22.96
C GLY A 62 -0.13 10.77 23.48
N TYR A 63 -1.44 10.71 23.20
CA TYR A 63 -2.42 11.58 23.84
C TYR A 63 -2.56 11.23 25.33
N THR A 64 -3.28 12.06 26.08
CA THR A 64 -3.63 11.77 27.48
C THR A 64 -5.15 11.65 27.59
N PHE A 65 -5.65 10.88 28.55
CA PHE A 65 -7.10 10.81 28.81
C PHE A 65 -7.72 12.20 29.10
N ASN A 66 -6.96 13.14 29.64
CA ASN A 66 -7.38 14.53 29.85
C ASN A 66 -7.54 15.36 28.55
N GLN A 67 -7.05 14.85 27.41
CA GLN A 67 -7.24 15.44 26.08
C GLN A 67 -8.38 14.78 25.28
N ILE A 68 -9.17 13.90 25.90
CA ILE A 68 -10.18 13.10 25.21
C ILE A 68 -11.54 13.25 25.90
N ASP A 69 -12.62 13.28 25.13
CA ASP A 69 -14.01 13.08 25.59
C ASP A 69 -14.75 12.05 24.75
N VAL A 70 -15.87 11.55 25.29
CA VAL A 70 -16.71 10.51 24.65
C VAL A 70 -18.20 10.89 24.65
N GLU A 71 -18.89 10.54 23.57
CA GLU A 71 -20.29 10.93 23.30
C GLU A 71 -20.48 12.46 23.36
N VAL A 72 -19.65 13.19 22.62
CA VAL A 72 -19.63 14.66 22.57
C VAL A 72 -20.72 15.21 21.66
N LYS A 73 -21.57 16.09 22.19
CA LYS A 73 -22.56 16.82 21.40
C LYS A 73 -21.91 17.88 20.52
N VAL A 74 -22.09 17.78 19.21
CA VAL A 74 -21.62 18.76 18.22
C VAL A 74 -22.77 19.69 17.83
N LYS A 75 -22.52 21.00 17.70
CA LYS A 75 -23.49 21.95 17.14
C LYS A 75 -23.33 22.04 15.62
N VAL A 76 -24.43 22.06 14.89
CA VAL A 76 -24.49 22.18 13.43
C VAL A 76 -25.36 23.38 13.12
N GLY A 77 -24.71 24.51 12.79
CA GLY A 77 -25.39 25.81 12.73
C GLY A 77 -26.02 26.18 14.08
N ALA A 78 -27.31 26.52 14.07
CA ALA A 78 -28.06 26.89 15.28
C ALA A 78 -28.59 25.69 16.11
N ALA A 79 -28.48 24.45 15.60
CA ALA A 79 -29.03 23.25 16.23
C ALA A 79 -27.93 22.31 16.75
N GLU A 80 -28.28 21.36 17.63
CA GLU A 80 -27.40 20.22 17.94
C GLU A 80 -27.50 19.14 16.85
N ALA A 81 -26.39 18.45 16.58
CA ALA A 81 -26.38 17.25 15.75
C ALA A 81 -27.30 16.18 16.34
N LYS A 82 -28.05 15.45 15.49
CA LYS A 82 -28.97 14.38 15.91
C LYS A 82 -28.31 13.25 16.72
N LYS A 83 -26.99 13.10 16.62
CA LYS A 83 -26.17 12.14 17.38
C LYS A 83 -24.91 12.83 17.87
N ALA A 84 -24.45 12.45 19.05
CA ALA A 84 -23.15 12.82 19.57
C ALA A 84 -22.02 12.03 18.87
N ALA A 85 -20.85 12.65 18.73
CA ALA A 85 -19.64 12.01 18.22
C ALA A 85 -19.08 11.03 19.26
N ASP A 86 -18.64 9.83 18.84
CA ASP A 86 -18.23 8.78 19.76
C ASP A 86 -17.03 9.15 20.63
N ILE A 87 -15.97 9.70 20.01
CA ILE A 87 -14.77 10.17 20.70
C ILE A 87 -14.29 11.48 20.04
N VAL A 88 -13.86 12.45 20.85
CA VAL A 88 -13.18 13.66 20.38
C VAL A 88 -11.84 13.79 21.08
N VAL A 89 -10.78 13.99 20.30
CA VAL A 89 -9.43 14.28 20.80
C VAL A 89 -9.17 15.77 20.62
N TYR A 90 -8.66 16.42 21.66
CA TYR A 90 -8.40 17.87 21.68
C TYR A 90 -6.89 18.17 21.57
N THR A 91 -6.56 19.39 21.16
CA THR A 91 -5.18 19.90 21.09
C THR A 91 -4.45 19.76 22.43
N ASP A 92 -5.14 20.06 23.52
CA ASP A 92 -4.62 20.11 24.87
C ASP A 92 -5.76 19.90 25.90
N SER A 93 -5.41 19.86 27.19
CA SER A 93 -6.34 19.54 28.28
C SER A 93 -7.36 20.64 28.61
N LYS A 94 -7.31 21.82 27.96
CA LYS A 94 -8.38 22.84 28.06
C LYS A 94 -9.60 22.48 27.22
N LYS A 95 -9.44 21.54 26.26
CA LYS A 95 -10.52 21.01 25.41
C LYS A 95 -11.29 22.06 24.59
N SER A 96 -10.63 23.16 24.23
CA SER A 96 -11.23 24.23 23.41
C SER A 96 -11.28 23.91 21.92
N THR A 97 -10.31 23.14 21.41
CA THR A 97 -10.10 22.92 19.98
C THR A 97 -10.03 21.43 19.67
N ALA A 98 -11.02 20.93 18.93
CA ALA A 98 -11.04 19.55 18.47
C ALA A 98 -9.95 19.32 17.42
N ARG A 99 -9.11 18.31 17.65
CA ARG A 99 -7.96 17.93 16.83
C ARG A 99 -8.25 16.71 15.97
N VAL A 100 -9.01 15.75 16.49
CA VAL A 100 -9.48 14.57 15.75
C VAL A 100 -10.91 14.24 16.20
N PHE A 101 -11.82 14.04 15.24
CA PHE A 101 -13.10 13.36 15.47
C PHE A 101 -12.97 11.87 15.18
N ILE A 102 -13.58 11.04 16.02
CA ILE A 102 -13.58 9.58 15.82
C ILE A 102 -15.01 9.07 15.93
N GLU A 103 -15.47 8.39 14.88
CA GLU A 103 -16.72 7.65 14.84
C GLU A 103 -16.39 6.15 14.89
N VAL A 104 -17.01 5.40 15.80
CA VAL A 104 -16.79 3.96 15.90
C VAL A 104 -18.05 3.17 15.60
N LYS A 105 -17.89 1.92 15.19
CA LYS A 105 -19.00 0.99 14.98
C LYS A 105 -18.70 -0.37 15.62
N ARG A 106 -19.75 -1.15 15.89
CA ARG A 106 -19.59 -2.59 16.13
C ARG A 106 -18.83 -3.27 14.96
N PRO A 107 -18.06 -4.35 15.19
CA PRO A 107 -17.37 -5.08 14.14
C PRO A 107 -18.30 -5.52 12.99
N LYS A 108 -17.72 -5.65 11.78
CA LYS A 108 -18.40 -5.98 10.52
C LYS A 108 -19.46 -4.97 10.04
N ARG A 109 -19.55 -3.79 10.66
CA ARG A 109 -20.42 -2.68 10.23
C ARG A 109 -19.57 -1.60 9.57
N ASN A 110 -20.01 -1.08 8.42
CA ASN A 110 -19.20 -0.22 7.54
C ASN A 110 -19.81 1.16 7.24
N ASP A 111 -20.95 1.50 7.85
CA ASP A 111 -21.57 2.83 7.76
C ASP A 111 -21.09 3.80 8.86
N GLY A 112 -21.21 5.11 8.62
CA GLY A 112 -20.89 6.16 9.59
C GLY A 112 -19.88 7.21 9.12
N ILE A 113 -19.22 7.00 7.97
CA ILE A 113 -18.30 7.98 7.37
C ILE A 113 -19.00 9.33 7.14
N GLU A 114 -20.23 9.35 6.62
CA GLU A 114 -21.00 10.59 6.45
C GLU A 114 -21.35 11.27 7.77
N GLN A 115 -21.57 10.50 8.84
CA GLN A 115 -21.80 11.05 10.18
C GLN A 115 -20.53 11.74 10.73
N LEU A 116 -19.35 11.13 10.50
CA LEU A 116 -18.05 11.71 10.81
C LEU A 116 -17.80 13.02 10.02
N LYS A 117 -18.06 13.02 8.70
CA LYS A 117 -17.95 14.20 7.84
C LYS A 117 -18.81 15.37 8.34
N VAL A 118 -20.04 15.10 8.78
CA VAL A 118 -20.93 16.12 9.37
C VAL A 118 -20.30 16.80 10.60
N TYR A 119 -19.67 16.05 11.50
CA TYR A 119 -19.00 16.63 12.67
C TYR A 119 -17.78 17.49 12.29
N MET A 120 -17.01 17.02 11.32
CA MET A 120 -15.83 17.72 10.82
C MET A 120 -16.20 19.03 10.11
N ASN A 121 -17.21 19.00 9.22
CA ASN A 121 -17.76 20.20 8.58
C ASN A 121 -18.31 21.20 9.60
N ALA A 122 -19.09 20.74 10.58
CA ALA A 122 -19.73 21.61 11.55
C ALA A 122 -18.75 22.29 12.54
N THR A 123 -17.51 21.81 12.64
CA THR A 123 -16.50 22.32 13.58
C THR A 123 -15.25 22.89 12.90
N GLY A 124 -15.12 22.74 11.57
CA GLY A 124 -13.87 23.00 10.85
C GLY A 124 -12.74 22.01 11.20
N CYS A 125 -13.01 20.95 11.96
CA CYS A 125 -11.97 20.01 12.36
C CYS A 125 -11.46 19.23 11.14
N ARG A 126 -10.14 19.31 10.90
CA ARG A 126 -9.54 18.78 9.67
C ARG A 126 -9.31 17.27 9.67
N ILE A 127 -9.34 16.59 10.82
CA ILE A 127 -8.94 15.18 10.93
C ILE A 127 -10.07 14.31 11.49
N GLY A 128 -10.36 13.23 10.78
CA GLY A 128 -11.34 12.23 11.14
C GLY A 128 -10.74 10.83 11.20
N LEU A 129 -11.38 9.95 11.96
CA LEU A 129 -11.15 8.51 11.96
C LEU A 129 -12.48 7.78 12.07
N TRP A 130 -12.71 6.82 11.18
CA TRP A 130 -13.79 5.86 11.27
C TRP A 130 -13.21 4.45 11.48
N SER A 131 -13.79 3.67 12.39
CA SER A 131 -13.33 2.31 12.66
C SER A 131 -14.41 1.40 13.26
N ASN A 132 -14.46 0.16 12.81
CA ASN A 132 -15.28 -0.90 13.42
C ASN A 132 -14.46 -1.88 14.30
N GLY A 133 -13.19 -1.55 14.59
CA GLY A 133 -12.24 -2.37 15.37
C GLY A 133 -11.40 -3.35 14.55
N GLU A 134 -11.72 -3.55 13.27
CA GLU A 134 -10.96 -4.40 12.32
C GLU A 134 -10.38 -3.52 11.20
N PRO A 135 -9.17 -3.81 10.68
CA PRO A 135 -8.65 -3.13 9.49
C PRO A 135 -9.45 -3.51 8.22
N PRO A 136 -9.50 -2.63 7.20
CA PRO A 136 -8.94 -1.28 7.17
C PRO A 136 -9.72 -0.31 8.08
N HIS A 137 -9.02 0.68 8.61
CA HIS A 137 -9.63 1.83 9.27
C HIS A 137 -9.53 3.03 8.34
N VAL A 138 -10.59 3.84 8.28
CA VAL A 138 -10.63 5.00 7.37
C VAL A 138 -10.19 6.23 8.14
N TYR A 139 -9.12 6.88 7.69
CA TYR A 139 -8.62 8.12 8.27
C TYR A 139 -8.94 9.25 7.28
N LEU A 140 -9.52 10.35 7.71
CA LEU A 140 -9.97 11.41 6.81
C LEU A 140 -9.24 12.73 7.06
N LEU A 141 -8.79 13.36 5.98
CA LEU A 141 -8.52 14.79 5.94
C LEU A 141 -9.71 15.50 5.30
N ARG A 142 -10.20 16.54 5.97
CA ARG A 142 -11.03 17.57 5.36
C ARG A 142 -10.13 18.66 4.77
N ILE A 143 -10.35 18.92 3.49
CA ILE A 143 -9.72 19.99 2.72
C ILE A 143 -10.76 21.11 2.61
N GLU A 144 -10.37 22.35 2.93
CA GLU A 144 -11.27 23.49 2.76
C GLU A 144 -11.58 23.70 1.27
N PRO A 145 -12.81 24.08 0.90
CA PRO A 145 -13.11 24.44 -0.48
C PRO A 145 -12.21 25.59 -0.96
N LYS A 146 -11.85 25.55 -2.24
CA LYS A 146 -11.23 26.68 -2.96
C LYS A 146 -12.30 27.73 -3.31
N GLU A 147 -11.88 28.91 -3.78
CA GLU A 147 -12.80 30.02 -4.13
C GLU A 147 -13.86 29.66 -5.18
N ASP A 148 -13.61 28.63 -5.99
CA ASP A 148 -14.48 28.08 -7.04
C ASP A 148 -15.33 26.87 -6.58
N GLN A 149 -15.26 26.48 -5.30
CA GLN A 149 -15.94 25.29 -4.76
C GLN A 149 -16.87 25.65 -3.59
N GLU A 150 -18.09 25.10 -3.55
CA GLU A 150 -19.02 25.31 -2.43
C GLU A 150 -18.85 24.27 -1.31
N GLU A 151 -18.33 23.08 -1.62
CA GLU A 151 -18.23 21.95 -0.68
C GLU A 151 -16.79 21.58 -0.33
N ALA A 152 -16.56 21.22 0.93
CA ALA A 152 -15.28 20.69 1.39
C ALA A 152 -15.00 19.31 0.80
N THR A 153 -13.81 19.13 0.24
CA THR A 153 -13.35 17.86 -0.32
C THR A 153 -12.66 17.00 0.75
N TRP A 154 -12.56 15.69 0.48
CA TRP A 154 -12.13 14.69 1.45
C TRP A 154 -11.04 13.83 0.85
N ARG A 155 -10.01 13.54 1.65
CA ARG A 155 -8.94 12.64 1.23
C ARG A 155 -8.60 11.67 2.33
N GLU A 156 -8.38 10.41 1.95
CA GLU A 156 -7.97 9.38 2.90
C GLU A 156 -6.52 9.59 3.34
N LEU A 157 -6.31 9.55 4.64
CA LEU A 157 -5.01 9.58 5.30
C LEU A 157 -4.52 8.17 5.56
N ARG A 158 -3.21 8.03 5.74
CA ARG A 158 -2.59 6.77 6.19
C ARG A 158 -2.85 6.49 7.68
N ASN A 159 -3.00 7.55 8.46
CA ASN A 159 -3.16 7.55 9.92
C ASN A 159 -3.57 8.95 10.42
N ILE A 160 -3.98 9.06 11.69
CA ILE A 160 -4.06 10.36 12.39
C ILE A 160 -2.69 10.74 13.00
N PRO A 161 -2.37 12.04 13.20
CA PRO A 161 -1.15 12.48 13.89
C PRO A 161 -1.11 11.99 15.33
N LYS A 162 0.10 11.68 15.82
CA LYS A 162 0.40 11.61 17.26
C LYS A 162 0.25 12.98 17.93
N LYS A 163 0.27 13.03 19.26
CA LYS A 163 0.24 14.28 20.03
C LYS A 163 1.36 15.26 19.66
N SER A 164 2.56 14.74 19.38
CA SER A 164 3.78 15.53 19.08
C SER A 164 3.91 15.94 17.61
N GLU A 165 3.08 15.40 16.72
CA GLU A 165 3.17 15.61 15.28
C GLU A 165 2.19 16.72 14.85
N SER A 166 2.61 17.64 13.99
CA SER A 166 1.72 18.52 13.25
C SER A 166 1.09 17.78 12.06
N LEU A 167 0.08 18.40 11.41
CA LEU A 167 -0.46 17.90 10.13
C LEU A 167 0.63 17.78 9.06
N THR A 168 1.59 18.72 9.06
CA THR A 168 2.77 18.73 8.21
C THR A 168 3.82 17.67 8.57
N ASP A 169 3.89 17.21 9.83
CA ASP A 169 4.80 16.11 10.19
C ASP A 169 4.27 14.77 9.70
N VAL A 170 2.95 14.56 9.64
CA VAL A 170 2.33 13.39 8.97
C VAL A 170 2.48 13.48 7.44
N ASP A 171 2.66 14.70 6.91
CA ASP A 171 2.99 14.99 5.50
C ASP A 171 4.48 14.83 5.18
N SER A 172 5.30 14.51 6.18
CA SER A 172 6.73 14.26 5.97
C SER A 172 6.93 13.23 4.85
N PRO A 173 7.80 13.51 3.87
CA PRO A 173 8.09 12.55 2.82
C PRO A 173 8.59 11.23 3.40
N ILE A 174 7.90 10.15 3.06
CA ILE A 174 8.17 8.79 3.53
C ILE A 174 9.63 8.47 3.27
N THR A 175 10.36 8.10 4.32
CA THR A 175 11.78 7.78 4.19
C THR A 175 11.98 6.29 3.88
N ARG A 176 13.12 5.93 3.30
CA ARG A 176 13.45 4.54 2.93
C ARG A 176 13.22 3.53 4.06
N LYS A 177 13.55 3.89 5.31
CA LYS A 177 13.36 3.03 6.50
C LYS A 177 11.90 2.76 6.86
N GLU A 178 10.97 3.55 6.33
CA GLU A 178 9.52 3.45 6.57
C GLU A 178 8.79 2.69 5.45
N LEU A 179 9.52 2.21 4.43
CA LEU A 179 8.97 1.34 3.40
C LEU A 179 9.03 -0.13 3.83
N GLU A 180 7.94 -0.85 3.61
CA GLU A 180 7.76 -2.24 4.04
C GLU A 180 7.75 -3.19 2.83
N PRO A 181 8.50 -4.32 2.86
CA PRO A 181 8.37 -5.39 1.86
C PRO A 181 6.92 -5.87 1.75
N VAL A 182 6.41 -6.00 0.52
CA VAL A 182 5.01 -6.44 0.31
C VAL A 182 4.86 -7.94 0.54
N LYS A 183 3.74 -8.30 1.16
CA LYS A 183 3.33 -9.70 1.42
C LYS A 183 2.17 -10.16 0.54
N ASP A 184 1.29 -9.24 0.18
CA ASP A 184 0.17 -9.46 -0.73
C ASP A 184 0.13 -8.30 -1.74
N PHE A 185 0.92 -8.43 -2.79
CA PHE A 185 0.98 -7.41 -3.85
C PHE A 185 -0.26 -7.47 -4.73
N LEU A 186 -0.82 -8.67 -4.93
CA LEU A 186 -1.98 -8.91 -5.76
C LEU A 186 -3.22 -8.13 -5.28
N SER A 187 -3.46 -8.07 -3.97
CA SER A 187 -4.59 -7.28 -3.43
C SER A 187 -4.42 -5.79 -3.68
N ILE A 188 -3.21 -5.23 -3.52
CA ILE A 188 -2.91 -3.82 -3.81
C ILE A 188 -3.17 -3.51 -5.29
N ILE A 189 -2.71 -4.39 -6.20
CA ILE A 189 -2.93 -4.16 -7.63
C ILE A 189 -4.41 -4.28 -8.01
N LYS A 190 -5.14 -5.26 -7.47
CA LYS A 190 -6.60 -5.38 -7.70
C LYS A 190 -7.37 -4.16 -7.20
N GLU A 191 -6.94 -3.53 -6.11
CA GLU A 191 -7.53 -2.30 -5.60
C GLU A 191 -7.35 -1.14 -6.60
N CYS A 192 -6.11 -0.92 -7.08
CA CYS A 192 -5.83 0.04 -8.15
C CYS A 192 -6.60 -0.27 -9.45
N GLU A 193 -6.64 -1.54 -9.86
CA GLU A 193 -7.27 -1.98 -11.11
C GLU A 193 -8.78 -1.72 -11.10
N ASN A 194 -9.46 -2.08 -10.00
CA ASN A 194 -10.88 -1.81 -9.82
C ASN A 194 -11.17 -0.31 -9.77
N TYR A 195 -10.31 0.47 -9.11
CA TYR A 195 -10.50 1.92 -9.04
C TYR A 195 -10.34 2.57 -10.42
N ILE A 196 -9.30 2.24 -11.19
CA ILE A 196 -9.10 2.77 -12.54
C ILE A 196 -10.27 2.38 -13.45
N LYS A 197 -10.68 1.11 -13.46
CA LYS A 197 -11.83 0.62 -14.27
C LYS A 197 -13.16 1.29 -13.94
N ALA A 198 -13.31 1.84 -12.73
CA ALA A 198 -14.53 2.53 -12.30
C ALA A 198 -14.56 4.03 -12.65
N HIS A 199 -13.40 4.65 -12.89
CA HIS A 199 -13.28 6.11 -13.05
C HIS A 199 -12.65 6.56 -14.38
N GLU A 200 -11.93 5.67 -15.08
CA GLU A 200 -11.14 6.00 -16.27
C GLU A 200 -11.51 5.08 -17.46
N GLY A 201 -11.36 5.60 -18.68
CA GLY A 201 -11.57 4.86 -19.93
C GLY A 201 -10.30 4.21 -20.50
N VAL A 202 -9.30 3.90 -19.66
CA VAL A 202 -7.95 3.48 -20.06
C VAL A 202 -7.67 2.02 -19.72
N ASP A 203 -6.60 1.46 -20.29
CA ASP A 203 -6.10 0.15 -19.89
C ASP A 203 -5.48 0.22 -18.48
N ALA A 204 -6.22 -0.32 -17.51
CA ALA A 204 -5.80 -0.32 -16.11
C ALA A 204 -4.49 -1.11 -15.87
N PHE A 205 -4.20 -2.13 -16.67
CA PHE A 205 -2.96 -2.89 -16.55
C PHE A 205 -1.77 -2.03 -16.99
N ASP A 206 -1.82 -1.44 -18.19
CA ASP A 206 -0.72 -0.62 -18.73
C ASP A 206 -0.45 0.61 -17.84
N GLU A 207 -1.48 1.25 -17.28
CA GLU A 207 -1.30 2.39 -16.35
C GLU A 207 -0.72 1.98 -14.99
N ILE A 208 -1.18 0.88 -14.39
CA ILE A 208 -0.59 0.34 -13.15
C ILE A 208 0.86 -0.06 -13.36
N PHE A 209 1.15 -0.67 -14.52
CA PHE A 209 2.49 -1.09 -14.89
C PHE A 209 3.45 0.11 -14.97
N LYS A 210 3.05 1.22 -15.61
CA LYS A 210 3.81 2.48 -15.62
C LYS A 210 4.05 3.05 -14.20
N LEU A 211 3.05 2.97 -13.32
CA LEU A 211 3.21 3.38 -11.91
C LEU A 211 4.25 2.51 -11.18
N ILE A 212 4.26 1.19 -11.39
CA ILE A 212 5.26 0.30 -10.81
C ILE A 212 6.67 0.67 -11.29
N PHE A 213 6.85 1.01 -12.57
CA PHE A 213 8.15 1.46 -13.09
C PHE A 213 8.62 2.79 -12.49
N ALA A 214 7.72 3.77 -12.38
CA ALA A 214 8.03 5.04 -11.73
C ALA A 214 8.45 4.83 -10.26
N LYS A 215 7.85 3.84 -9.58
CA LYS A 215 8.19 3.45 -8.21
C LYS A 215 9.53 2.72 -8.11
N LEU A 216 9.78 1.71 -8.95
CA LEU A 216 11.07 1.00 -9.02
C LEU A 216 12.23 1.97 -9.31
N PHE A 217 11.98 2.98 -10.16
CA PHE A 217 12.96 4.04 -10.43
C PHE A 217 13.21 4.92 -9.21
N ASP A 218 12.17 5.37 -8.51
CA ASP A 218 12.30 6.17 -7.27
C ASP A 218 13.11 5.42 -6.19
N GLU A 219 12.77 4.15 -5.94
CA GLU A 219 13.46 3.30 -4.99
C GLU A 219 14.94 3.08 -5.34
N ARG A 220 15.29 3.03 -6.63
CA ARG A 220 16.67 2.84 -7.09
C ARG A 220 17.49 4.12 -7.17
N ALA A 221 16.88 5.25 -7.53
CA ALA A 221 17.58 6.51 -7.79
C ALA A 221 17.63 7.44 -6.57
N ASN A 222 16.54 7.51 -5.80
CA ASN A 222 16.37 8.53 -4.76
C ASN A 222 16.60 7.98 -3.35
N LEU A 223 16.30 6.69 -3.09
CA LEU A 223 16.39 6.09 -1.75
C LEU A 223 17.79 5.59 -1.38
N LYS A 224 18.78 6.49 -1.39
CA LYS A 224 20.20 6.15 -1.18
C LYS A 224 20.52 5.64 0.23
N ASN A 225 19.80 6.10 1.25
CA ASN A 225 19.95 5.70 2.65
C ASN A 225 18.61 5.75 3.40
N ASP A 226 18.59 5.30 4.65
CA ASP A 226 17.40 5.19 5.51
C ASP A 226 16.61 6.47 5.71
N ASN A 227 17.27 7.64 5.65
CA ASN A 227 16.63 8.96 5.78
C ASN A 227 16.32 9.62 4.42
N SER A 228 16.61 8.94 3.31
CA SER A 228 16.28 9.44 1.97
C SER A 228 14.78 9.36 1.73
N SER A 229 14.21 10.43 1.21
CA SER A 229 12.76 10.60 1.03
C SER A 229 12.27 10.13 -0.33
N ALA A 230 11.25 9.28 -0.34
CA ALA A 230 10.56 8.81 -1.54
C ALA A 230 9.90 9.98 -2.29
N GLN A 231 10.09 10.01 -3.60
CA GLN A 231 9.40 10.92 -4.51
C GLN A 231 8.12 10.28 -5.05
N PHE A 232 8.03 8.95 -5.07
CA PHE A 232 6.82 8.20 -5.39
C PHE A 232 5.85 8.22 -4.19
N ARG A 233 5.12 9.33 -4.05
CA ARG A 233 4.19 9.59 -2.95
C ARG A 233 3.15 10.65 -3.32
N VAL A 234 2.11 10.74 -2.50
CA VAL A 234 1.17 11.87 -2.44
C VAL A 234 1.25 12.50 -1.05
N GLY A 235 1.65 13.77 -0.96
CA GLY A 235 1.60 14.59 0.26
C GLY A 235 0.17 14.93 0.69
N ILE A 236 -0.05 15.61 1.81
CA ILE A 236 -1.34 15.67 2.54
C ILE A 236 -2.30 16.83 2.17
N LEU A 237 -1.92 18.08 1.87
CA LEU A 237 -0.59 18.70 1.92
C LEU A 237 -0.08 19.03 0.51
N GLU A 238 -0.50 18.22 -0.45
CA GLU A 238 -0.15 18.33 -1.87
C GLU A 238 -1.43 18.28 -2.74
N ALA A 239 -1.50 19.07 -3.81
CA ALA A 239 -2.59 18.95 -4.78
C ALA A 239 -2.38 17.69 -5.66
N PRO A 240 -3.44 16.97 -6.04
CA PRO A 240 -3.32 15.79 -6.92
C PRO A 240 -2.56 16.08 -8.24
N GLU A 241 -2.69 17.29 -8.78
CA GLU A 241 -1.95 17.80 -9.95
C GLU A 241 -0.41 17.87 -9.72
N ASP A 242 0.03 18.34 -8.55
CA ASP A 242 1.45 18.41 -8.18
C ASP A 242 2.04 17.00 -8.05
N ALA A 243 1.30 16.10 -7.39
CA ALA A 243 1.68 14.70 -7.24
C ALA A 243 1.80 14.03 -8.61
N LYS A 244 0.79 14.20 -9.49
CA LYS A 244 0.81 13.73 -10.88
C LYS A 244 2.01 14.25 -11.65
N THR A 245 2.33 15.54 -11.53
CA THR A 245 3.50 16.16 -12.19
C THR A 245 4.81 15.49 -11.74
N ARG A 246 4.99 15.23 -10.44
CA ARG A 246 6.17 14.50 -9.92
C ARG A 246 6.21 13.04 -10.38
N ILE A 247 5.08 12.34 -10.36
CA ILE A 247 4.99 10.92 -10.72
C ILE A 247 5.22 10.70 -12.24
N ILE A 248 4.70 11.59 -13.09
CA ILE A 248 5.00 11.61 -14.53
C ILE A 248 6.49 11.89 -14.78
N SER A 249 7.13 12.76 -13.98
CA SER A 249 8.57 13.00 -14.07
C SER A 249 9.39 11.75 -13.71
N LEU A 250 9.02 11.04 -12.63
CA LEU A 250 9.62 9.75 -12.28
C LEU A 250 9.44 8.71 -13.39
N PHE A 251 8.25 8.59 -13.96
CA PHE A 251 7.99 7.69 -15.08
C PHE A 251 8.85 8.02 -16.31
N LYS A 252 8.92 9.30 -16.71
CA LYS A 252 9.77 9.73 -17.83
C LYS A 252 11.26 9.42 -17.61
N ASN A 253 11.73 9.48 -16.37
CA ASN A 253 13.10 9.11 -16.02
C ASN A 253 13.29 7.58 -15.99
N ALA A 254 12.29 6.81 -15.56
CA ALA A 254 12.26 5.36 -15.66
C ALA A 254 12.35 4.89 -17.13
N SER A 255 11.53 5.43 -18.02
CA SER A 255 11.53 5.08 -19.46
C SER A 255 12.84 5.43 -20.16
N LYS A 256 13.54 6.50 -19.73
CA LYS A 256 14.91 6.81 -20.20
C LYS A 256 15.95 5.83 -19.66
N ARG A 257 15.81 5.38 -18.40
CA ARG A 257 16.75 4.45 -17.76
C ARG A 257 16.63 3.02 -18.30
N TRP A 258 15.42 2.65 -18.73
CA TRP A 258 15.05 1.34 -19.27
C TRP A 258 14.45 1.50 -20.67
N SER A 259 15.26 2.06 -21.57
CA SER A 259 14.93 2.24 -22.99
C SER A 259 14.53 0.92 -23.64
N GLY A 260 13.43 0.91 -24.39
CA GLY A 260 12.93 -0.29 -25.08
C GLY A 260 11.92 -1.13 -24.27
N VAL A 261 11.55 -0.72 -23.05
CA VAL A 261 10.36 -1.23 -22.34
C VAL A 261 9.09 -0.50 -22.80
N PHE A 262 9.18 0.83 -22.91
CA PHE A 262 8.08 1.71 -23.32
C PHE A 262 8.38 2.33 -24.68
N LEU A 263 7.34 2.60 -25.48
CA LEU A 263 7.46 3.34 -26.73
C LEU A 263 7.82 4.81 -26.48
N GLU A 264 8.46 5.45 -27.45
CA GLU A 264 8.79 6.87 -27.36
C GLU A 264 7.51 7.71 -27.27
N GLY A 265 7.46 8.61 -26.29
CA GLY A 265 6.28 9.44 -26.02
C GLY A 265 5.22 8.81 -25.10
N GLU A 266 5.35 7.54 -24.69
CA GLU A 266 4.45 6.97 -23.67
C GLU A 266 4.47 7.80 -22.37
N THR A 267 3.31 7.94 -21.74
CA THR A 267 3.09 8.61 -20.46
C THR A 267 2.00 7.89 -19.67
N LEU A 268 1.86 8.26 -18.40
CA LEU A 268 0.67 7.96 -17.58
C LEU A 268 -0.52 8.81 -18.07
N ASN A 269 -1.68 8.18 -18.22
CA ASN A 269 -2.93 8.75 -18.75
C ASN A 269 -4.08 8.72 -17.73
N LEU A 270 -3.75 8.74 -16.43
CA LEU A 270 -4.73 8.77 -15.34
C LEU A 270 -5.16 10.21 -14.99
N GLY A 271 -6.42 10.37 -14.60
CA GLY A 271 -6.90 11.57 -13.91
C GLY A 271 -6.18 11.79 -12.58
N ASP A 272 -6.16 13.02 -12.10
CA ASP A 272 -5.28 13.45 -11.01
C ASP A 272 -5.62 12.73 -9.69
N GLU A 273 -6.91 12.62 -9.36
CA GLU A 273 -7.41 11.87 -8.20
C GLU A 273 -7.16 10.36 -8.33
N THR A 274 -7.35 9.78 -9.53
CA THR A 274 -7.09 8.36 -9.79
C THR A 274 -5.62 8.00 -9.64
N LEU A 275 -4.74 8.84 -10.17
CA LEU A 275 -3.30 8.70 -9.98
C LEU A 275 -2.95 8.85 -8.50
N ALA A 276 -3.51 9.85 -7.81
CA ALA A 276 -3.26 10.05 -6.39
C ALA A 276 -3.71 8.83 -5.56
N PHE A 277 -4.85 8.22 -5.86
CA PHE A 277 -5.33 6.98 -5.24
C PHE A 277 -4.33 5.83 -5.44
N CYS A 278 -3.99 5.52 -6.71
CA CYS A 278 -3.11 4.39 -7.04
C CYS A 278 -1.69 4.57 -6.48
N VAL A 279 -1.15 5.79 -6.55
CA VAL A 279 0.12 6.13 -5.90
C VAL A 279 -0.01 5.96 -4.40
N SER A 280 -1.12 6.37 -3.77
CA SER A 280 -1.34 6.28 -2.32
C SER A 280 -1.33 4.84 -1.79
N ALA A 281 -1.87 3.89 -2.55
CA ALA A 281 -1.83 2.46 -2.25
C ALA A 281 -0.40 1.90 -2.34
N LEU A 282 0.35 2.29 -3.37
CA LEU A 282 1.70 1.76 -3.66
C LEU A 282 2.82 2.39 -2.82
N GLN A 283 2.70 3.65 -2.41
CA GLN A 283 3.79 4.44 -1.79
C GLN A 283 4.35 3.94 -0.43
N LYS A 284 3.75 2.93 0.23
CA LYS A 284 4.35 2.28 1.43
C LYS A 284 5.19 1.05 1.11
N VAL A 285 4.94 0.41 -0.02
CA VAL A 285 5.61 -0.83 -0.41
C VAL A 285 7.10 -0.55 -0.66
N TYR A 286 7.97 -1.51 -0.37
CA TYR A 286 9.37 -1.50 -0.80
C TYR A 286 9.58 -2.60 -1.86
N LEU A 287 9.36 -2.29 -3.14
CA LEU A 287 9.40 -3.30 -4.21
C LEU A 287 10.77 -3.98 -4.31
N LEU A 288 11.86 -3.20 -4.34
CA LEU A 288 13.23 -3.74 -4.46
C LEU A 288 13.70 -4.54 -3.23
N LYS A 289 12.95 -4.52 -2.12
CA LYS A 289 13.20 -5.34 -0.92
C LYS A 289 12.12 -6.40 -0.70
N SER A 290 11.17 -6.52 -1.62
CA SER A 290 10.12 -7.53 -1.57
C SER A 290 10.60 -8.84 -2.20
N ASP A 291 9.94 -9.92 -1.83
CA ASP A 291 10.19 -11.23 -2.42
C ASP A 291 9.81 -11.20 -3.92
N ALA A 292 10.74 -11.63 -4.77
CA ALA A 292 10.58 -11.56 -6.22
C ALA A 292 9.54 -12.56 -6.76
N ASP A 293 9.28 -13.66 -6.06
CA ASP A 293 8.18 -14.57 -6.37
C ASP A 293 6.81 -13.96 -5.98
N VAL A 294 6.73 -13.19 -4.87
CA VAL A 294 5.50 -12.46 -4.48
C VAL A 294 5.14 -11.38 -5.51
N LEU A 295 6.16 -10.66 -6.03
CA LEU A 295 5.95 -9.70 -7.10
C LEU A 295 5.57 -10.41 -8.42
N GLY A 296 6.30 -11.46 -8.80
CA GLY A 296 6.07 -12.23 -10.01
C GLY A 296 4.68 -12.85 -10.11
N ALA A 297 4.24 -13.52 -9.05
CA ALA A 297 2.91 -14.12 -8.99
C ALA A 297 1.79 -13.08 -9.18
N ALA A 298 1.97 -11.84 -8.71
CA ALA A 298 0.99 -10.78 -8.96
C ALA A 298 0.91 -10.42 -10.45
N PHE A 299 2.04 -10.21 -11.13
CA PHE A 299 2.06 -9.94 -12.58
C PHE A 299 1.43 -11.08 -13.38
N GLU A 300 1.82 -12.34 -13.11
CA GLU A 300 1.25 -13.52 -13.78
C GLU A 300 -0.27 -13.61 -13.63
N ILE A 301 -0.81 -13.23 -12.46
CA ILE A 301 -2.26 -13.23 -12.19
C ILE A 301 -2.97 -12.02 -12.80
N MET A 302 -2.32 -10.86 -12.95
CA MET A 302 -2.90 -9.66 -13.57
C MET A 302 -3.12 -9.82 -15.08
N ILE A 303 -2.20 -10.49 -15.78
CA ILE A 303 -2.27 -10.68 -17.25
C ILE A 303 -3.31 -11.75 -17.62
N ASN A 304 -3.45 -12.74 -16.73
CA ASN A 304 -4.27 -13.94 -16.92
C ASN A 304 -5.75 -13.72 -17.32
N PRO A 305 -6.52 -12.75 -16.77
CA PRO A 305 -7.97 -12.71 -16.96
C PRO A 305 -8.39 -12.12 -18.31
N GLY A 306 -7.61 -11.18 -18.86
CA GLY A 306 -7.93 -10.49 -20.11
C GLY A 306 -7.40 -11.17 -21.38
N MET A 307 -6.35 -12.01 -21.26
CA MET A 307 -5.68 -12.62 -22.42
C MET A 307 -6.06 -14.09 -22.66
N LYS A 308 -6.79 -14.71 -21.72
CA LYS A 308 -7.37 -16.05 -21.87
C LYS A 308 -8.59 -16.04 -22.80
N GLY A 309 -8.40 -16.55 -24.01
CA GLY A 309 -9.48 -16.79 -24.98
C GLY A 309 -9.17 -16.21 -26.35
N ASP A 310 -9.07 -14.89 -26.44
CA ASP A 310 -9.14 -14.17 -27.73
C ASP A 310 -7.87 -14.26 -28.60
N LYS A 311 -6.70 -14.52 -28.01
CA LYS A 311 -5.42 -14.70 -28.74
C LYS A 311 -4.82 -16.11 -28.64
N GLY A 312 -5.47 -17.05 -27.97
CA GLY A 312 -4.92 -18.40 -27.76
C GLY A 312 -3.63 -18.46 -26.91
N GLN A 313 -3.39 -17.45 -26.05
CA GLN A 313 -2.22 -17.40 -25.17
C GLN A 313 -2.40 -18.28 -23.94
N TYR A 314 -1.39 -19.10 -23.63
CA TYR A 314 -1.37 -20.01 -22.47
C TYR A 314 -0.07 -19.81 -21.70
N PHE A 315 -0.17 -19.51 -20.39
CA PHE A 315 0.99 -19.45 -19.50
C PHE A 315 1.30 -20.85 -18.95
N THR A 316 2.57 -21.27 -19.08
CA THR A 316 3.07 -22.52 -18.51
C THR A 316 2.97 -22.49 -16.98
N PRO A 317 2.30 -23.44 -16.32
CA PRO A 317 2.19 -23.47 -14.86
C PRO A 317 3.57 -23.56 -14.20
N ARG A 318 3.79 -22.82 -13.11
CA ARG A 318 5.12 -22.67 -12.49
C ARG A 318 5.81 -23.99 -12.14
N HIS A 319 5.07 -24.98 -11.63
CA HIS A 319 5.60 -26.32 -11.36
C HIS A 319 6.11 -27.08 -12.60
N VAL A 320 5.58 -26.78 -13.80
CA VAL A 320 6.09 -27.32 -15.07
C VAL A 320 7.35 -26.57 -15.50
N VAL A 321 7.38 -25.25 -15.32
CA VAL A 321 8.57 -24.41 -15.57
C VAL A 321 9.74 -24.88 -14.72
N ASP A 322 9.55 -24.96 -13.41
CA ASP A 322 10.59 -25.33 -12.45
C ASP A 322 11.12 -26.76 -12.73
N MET A 323 10.23 -27.73 -12.99
CA MET A 323 10.60 -29.10 -13.40
C MET A 323 11.45 -29.13 -14.68
N CYS A 324 11.07 -28.38 -15.70
CA CYS A 324 11.83 -28.30 -16.95
C CYS A 324 13.22 -27.65 -16.74
N VAL A 325 13.31 -26.63 -15.89
CA VAL A 325 14.58 -25.99 -15.52
C VAL A 325 15.46 -26.93 -14.70
N GLU A 326 14.90 -27.72 -13.78
CA GLU A 326 15.63 -28.74 -13.03
C GLU A 326 16.19 -29.86 -13.93
N ILE A 327 15.43 -30.26 -14.96
CA ILE A 327 15.87 -31.24 -15.96
C ILE A 327 16.98 -30.66 -16.86
N LEU A 328 16.83 -29.41 -17.31
CA LEU A 328 17.83 -28.72 -18.14
C LEU A 328 19.12 -28.44 -17.36
N ASN A 329 18.98 -28.13 -16.07
CA ASN A 329 20.05 -27.92 -15.09
C ASN A 329 21.15 -26.93 -15.54
N PRO A 330 20.79 -25.71 -16.01
CA PRO A 330 21.76 -24.75 -16.55
C PRO A 330 22.86 -24.36 -15.56
N LYS A 331 24.00 -23.89 -16.10
CA LYS A 331 25.21 -23.53 -15.35
C LYS A 331 25.60 -22.06 -15.52
N ASP A 332 26.48 -21.62 -14.64
CA ASP A 332 27.18 -20.34 -14.78
C ASP A 332 27.97 -20.32 -16.10
N GLY A 333 27.93 -19.19 -16.81
CA GLY A 333 28.46 -19.04 -18.17
C GLY A 333 27.66 -19.70 -19.31
N GLU A 334 26.60 -20.47 -19.05
CA GLU A 334 25.75 -21.04 -20.12
C GLU A 334 24.62 -20.09 -20.54
N THR A 335 24.51 -19.84 -21.85
CA THR A 335 23.46 -18.99 -22.43
C THR A 335 22.09 -19.70 -22.45
N ILE A 336 21.08 -19.00 -21.94
CA ILE A 336 19.67 -19.40 -21.97
C ILE A 336 18.92 -18.50 -22.94
N PHE A 337 18.16 -19.13 -23.84
CA PHE A 337 17.31 -18.45 -24.81
C PHE A 337 15.91 -19.05 -24.82
N ASP A 338 14.90 -18.22 -24.57
CA ASP A 338 13.49 -18.59 -24.73
C ASP A 338 12.89 -17.87 -25.97
N PRO A 339 12.63 -18.60 -27.08
CA PRO A 339 12.13 -18.03 -28.32
C PRO A 339 10.64 -17.65 -28.29
N SER A 340 9.94 -17.93 -27.19
CA SER A 340 8.52 -17.64 -26.99
C SER A 340 8.27 -17.35 -25.51
N CYS A 341 8.97 -16.35 -24.98
CA CYS A 341 9.21 -16.24 -23.54
C CYS A 341 7.96 -15.93 -22.71
N GLY A 342 6.86 -15.51 -23.33
CA GLY A 342 5.66 -15.12 -22.62
C GLY A 342 5.98 -14.00 -21.62
N SER A 343 5.50 -14.13 -20.39
CA SER A 343 5.83 -13.23 -19.28
C SER A 343 7.27 -13.36 -18.76
N GLY A 344 8.12 -14.23 -19.32
CA GLY A 344 9.51 -14.46 -18.89
C GLY A 344 9.69 -15.54 -17.82
N GLY A 345 8.67 -16.36 -17.56
CA GLY A 345 8.67 -17.34 -16.45
C GLY A 345 9.82 -18.35 -16.48
N PHE A 346 10.16 -18.90 -17.66
CA PHE A 346 11.32 -19.80 -17.82
C PHE A 346 12.65 -19.09 -17.55
N LEU A 347 12.83 -17.88 -18.10
CA LEU A 347 14.05 -17.09 -17.94
C LEU A 347 14.31 -16.75 -16.46
N VAL A 348 13.26 -16.32 -15.74
CA VAL A 348 13.31 -16.05 -14.30
C VAL A 348 13.67 -17.32 -13.50
N SER A 349 12.98 -18.44 -13.75
CA SER A 349 13.25 -19.69 -13.03
C SER A 349 14.67 -20.21 -13.29
N ALA A 350 15.14 -20.14 -14.53
CA ALA A 350 16.46 -20.61 -14.89
C ALA A 350 17.59 -19.71 -14.36
N MET A 351 17.39 -18.39 -14.38
CA MET A 351 18.29 -17.44 -13.73
C MET A 351 18.35 -17.67 -12.21
N SER A 352 17.20 -17.90 -11.57
CA SER A 352 17.11 -18.29 -10.15
C SER A 352 17.86 -19.60 -9.84
N HIS A 353 17.81 -20.58 -10.76
CA HIS A 353 18.55 -21.83 -10.63
C HIS A 353 20.07 -21.63 -10.67
N VAL A 354 20.58 -20.84 -11.63
CA VAL A 354 22.01 -20.52 -11.72
C VAL A 354 22.45 -19.65 -10.54
N TYR A 355 21.64 -18.69 -10.11
CA TYR A 355 21.91 -17.89 -8.91
C TYR A 355 22.12 -18.74 -7.65
N ARG A 356 21.27 -19.77 -7.43
CA ARG A 356 21.42 -20.74 -6.33
C ARG A 356 22.64 -21.66 -6.47
N THR A 357 23.26 -21.70 -7.65
CA THR A 357 24.51 -22.45 -7.90
C THR A 357 25.71 -21.54 -7.58
N ILE A 358 25.72 -20.31 -8.10
CA ILE A 358 26.71 -19.26 -7.78
C ILE A 358 26.81 -19.04 -6.25
N GLU A 359 25.68 -18.99 -5.54
CA GLU A 359 25.62 -18.86 -4.07
C GLU A 359 26.19 -20.03 -3.28
N LYS A 360 26.32 -21.23 -3.89
CA LYS A 360 26.83 -22.43 -3.23
C LYS A 360 28.30 -22.71 -3.55
N GLU A 361 28.79 -22.20 -4.66
CA GLU A 361 30.13 -22.46 -5.17
C GLU A 361 31.14 -21.36 -4.81
N ARG A 362 30.67 -20.24 -4.23
CA ARG A 362 31.48 -19.06 -3.91
C ARG A 362 31.19 -18.58 -2.49
N ASP A 363 32.22 -18.11 -1.78
CA ASP A 363 32.12 -17.64 -0.39
C ASP A 363 32.13 -16.10 -0.25
N ASP A 364 32.59 -15.35 -1.27
CA ASP A 364 32.65 -13.88 -1.21
C ASP A 364 31.35 -13.23 -1.70
N GLU A 365 30.72 -12.39 -0.86
CA GLU A 365 29.44 -11.74 -1.17
C GLU A 365 29.52 -10.79 -2.38
N ASN A 366 30.66 -10.11 -2.60
CA ASN A 366 30.81 -9.19 -3.74
C ASN A 366 30.95 -10.00 -5.03
N GLU A 367 31.75 -11.07 -5.00
CA GLU A 367 31.91 -11.99 -6.13
C GLU A 367 30.57 -12.63 -6.53
N ILE A 368 29.76 -13.10 -5.56
CA ILE A 368 28.40 -13.61 -5.82
C ILE A 368 27.54 -12.52 -6.49
N ILE A 369 27.59 -11.28 -5.99
CA ILE A 369 26.81 -10.16 -6.51
C ILE A 369 27.25 -9.73 -7.92
N GLU A 370 28.54 -9.83 -8.25
CA GLU A 370 29.07 -9.53 -9.58
C GLU A 370 28.69 -10.62 -10.58
N ASN A 371 29.00 -11.89 -10.29
CA ASN A 371 28.71 -13.01 -11.21
C ASN A 371 27.21 -13.16 -11.50
N LYS A 372 26.33 -12.90 -10.53
CA LYS A 372 24.88 -12.86 -10.77
C LYS A 372 24.47 -11.77 -11.78
N LYS A 373 25.08 -10.58 -11.72
CA LYS A 373 24.81 -9.50 -12.68
C LYS A 373 25.35 -9.87 -14.04
N ASP A 374 26.58 -10.34 -14.12
CA ASP A 374 27.24 -10.67 -15.38
C ASP A 374 26.48 -11.79 -16.09
N TYR A 375 26.11 -12.85 -15.37
CA TYR A 375 25.25 -13.91 -15.89
C TYR A 375 23.92 -13.38 -16.45
N ALA A 376 23.21 -12.55 -15.70
CA ALA A 376 21.91 -12.03 -16.15
C ALA A 376 22.04 -11.06 -17.35
N ILE A 377 23.15 -10.33 -17.43
CA ILE A 377 23.46 -9.38 -18.49
C ILE A 377 23.91 -10.06 -19.79
N GLU A 378 24.71 -11.13 -19.69
CA GLU A 378 25.44 -11.75 -20.81
C GLU A 378 24.92 -13.14 -21.21
N CYS A 379 24.13 -13.80 -20.37
CA CYS A 379 23.70 -15.19 -20.60
C CYS A 379 22.19 -15.38 -20.70
N VAL A 380 21.33 -14.42 -20.34
CA VAL A 380 19.87 -14.60 -20.38
C VAL A 380 19.24 -13.77 -21.51
N TYR A 381 18.50 -14.43 -22.40
CA TYR A 381 17.87 -13.84 -23.59
C TYR A 381 16.46 -14.40 -23.82
N GLY A 382 15.58 -13.62 -24.44
CA GLY A 382 14.30 -14.11 -24.91
C GLY A 382 13.67 -13.26 -26.00
N MET A 383 12.54 -13.73 -26.52
CA MET A 383 11.68 -12.95 -27.41
C MET A 383 10.23 -13.37 -27.31
N ASP A 384 9.33 -12.44 -27.59
CA ASP A 384 7.90 -12.71 -27.80
C ASP A 384 7.36 -11.82 -28.92
N TYR A 385 6.34 -12.30 -29.63
CA TYR A 385 5.73 -11.59 -30.75
C TYR A 385 4.73 -10.51 -30.28
N ASP A 386 4.12 -10.67 -29.10
CA ASP A 386 3.16 -9.72 -28.55
C ASP A 386 3.89 -8.61 -27.77
N PRO A 387 3.85 -7.34 -28.21
CA PRO A 387 4.58 -6.26 -27.55
C PRO A 387 4.19 -6.04 -26.08
N LEU A 388 2.94 -6.36 -25.70
CA LEU A 388 2.49 -6.24 -24.32
C LEU A 388 3.12 -7.31 -23.44
N ILE A 389 3.16 -8.55 -23.94
CA ILE A 389 3.76 -9.70 -23.23
C ILE A 389 5.28 -9.52 -23.09
N ALA A 390 5.96 -9.09 -24.15
CA ALA A 390 7.37 -8.73 -24.10
C ALA A 390 7.66 -7.54 -23.16
N LYS A 391 6.75 -6.54 -23.10
CA LYS A 391 6.83 -5.44 -22.11
C LYS A 391 6.79 -6.01 -20.69
N VAL A 392 5.88 -6.95 -20.38
CA VAL A 392 5.83 -7.65 -19.09
C VAL A 392 7.13 -8.39 -18.79
N ALA A 393 7.62 -9.22 -19.71
CA ALA A 393 8.83 -10.01 -19.48
C ALA A 393 10.01 -9.12 -19.06
N LYS A 394 10.18 -7.97 -19.73
CA LYS A 394 11.21 -6.98 -19.35
C LYS A 394 11.04 -6.51 -17.90
N ALA A 395 9.82 -6.20 -17.46
CA ALA A 395 9.59 -5.78 -16.07
C ALA A 395 9.89 -6.87 -15.05
N TYR A 396 9.48 -8.10 -15.34
CA TYR A 396 9.70 -9.22 -14.43
C TYR A 396 11.20 -9.51 -14.29
N MET A 397 11.94 -9.49 -15.41
CA MET A 397 13.40 -9.60 -15.43
C MET A 397 14.10 -8.44 -14.68
N LEU A 398 13.62 -7.19 -14.84
CA LEU A 398 14.15 -6.03 -14.09
C LEU A 398 13.97 -6.16 -12.56
N ILE A 399 12.83 -6.70 -12.11
CA ILE A 399 12.54 -6.94 -10.70
C ILE A 399 13.47 -8.03 -10.14
N TRP A 400 13.70 -9.09 -10.92
CA TRP A 400 14.67 -10.15 -10.60
C TRP A 400 16.14 -9.72 -10.76
N GLY A 401 16.39 -8.49 -11.21
CA GLY A 401 17.70 -7.84 -11.16
C GLY A 401 18.54 -7.92 -12.44
N ASP A 402 18.00 -8.40 -13.56
CA ASP A 402 18.78 -8.62 -14.80
C ASP A 402 19.46 -7.33 -15.30
N GLY A 403 18.72 -6.21 -15.28
CA GLY A 403 19.27 -4.88 -15.51
C GLY A 403 19.46 -4.45 -16.97
N ARG A 404 19.26 -5.32 -17.97
CA ARG A 404 19.25 -4.96 -19.42
C ARG A 404 18.01 -5.42 -20.17
N SER A 405 17.38 -6.48 -19.69
CA SER A 405 16.12 -7.07 -20.14
C SER A 405 16.17 -7.42 -21.62
N ASN A 406 17.12 -8.32 -21.96
CA ASN A 406 17.46 -8.84 -23.29
C ASN A 406 16.30 -9.62 -23.96
N ILE A 407 15.14 -8.97 -24.07
CA ILE A 407 13.88 -9.48 -24.56
C ILE A 407 13.54 -8.72 -25.84
N ALA A 408 13.56 -9.40 -26.98
CA ALA A 408 13.16 -8.81 -28.25
C ALA A 408 11.63 -8.85 -28.41
N VAL A 409 11.09 -7.91 -29.19
CA VAL A 409 9.71 -7.96 -29.70
C VAL A 409 9.80 -8.38 -31.16
N CYS A 410 9.64 -9.67 -31.44
CA CYS A 410 9.76 -10.21 -32.79
C CYS A 410 9.04 -11.55 -32.93
N ASP A 411 8.72 -11.90 -34.17
CA ASP A 411 8.21 -13.22 -34.53
C ASP A 411 9.38 -14.21 -34.64
N GLY A 412 9.43 -15.15 -33.70
CA GLY A 412 10.47 -16.18 -33.62
C GLY A 412 10.53 -17.17 -34.78
N LEU A 413 9.57 -17.13 -35.72
CA LEU A 413 9.55 -17.96 -36.92
C LEU A 413 10.04 -17.23 -38.19
N ASN A 414 10.29 -15.92 -38.13
CA ASN A 414 10.76 -15.16 -39.29
C ASN A 414 12.28 -15.24 -39.47
N ASN A 415 12.71 -15.75 -40.64
CA ASN A 415 14.11 -15.90 -41.06
C ASN A 415 14.87 -14.58 -41.34
N VAL A 416 14.40 -13.44 -40.81
CA VAL A 416 14.96 -12.10 -41.10
C VAL A 416 15.37 -11.43 -39.79
N ASN A 417 16.43 -11.98 -39.16
CA ASN A 417 17.18 -11.38 -38.07
C ASN A 417 18.68 -11.55 -38.37
#